data_AF-W2J5V2-F1
#
_entry.id   AF-W2J5V2-F1
#
_cell.length_a   1.000
_cell.length_b   1.000
_cell.length_c   1.000
_cell.angle_alpha   90.00
_cell.angle_beta   90.00
_cell.angle_gamma   90.00
#
_symmetry.space_group_name_H-M   'P 1'
#
loop_
_entity.id
_entity.type
_entity.pdbx_description
1 polymer ?
#
loop_
_entity_poly.entity_id
_entity_poly.type
_entity_poly.pdbx_seq_one_letter_code
_entity_poly.pdbx_strand_id
1 'polypeptide(L)' 'MRFECAVESCPCGDRCSNRQLQQGTTLKTAGIDCGLKGVEIIALEYIAEERLVGEYVAELLGRREAQLRSKLYRCE' A
#
# COMPACT_ATOMS: atom_id res chain seq x y z
N MET A 1 -17.45 -4.20 9.01
CA MET A 1 -17.22 -3.33 7.84
C MET A 1 -15.81 -2.76 7.94
N ARG A 2 -15.16 -2.47 6.80
CA ARG A 2 -13.82 -1.85 6.76
C ARG A 2 -13.94 -0.50 6.07
N PHE A 3 -14.01 0.57 6.84
CA PHE A 3 -14.14 1.94 6.35
C PHE A 3 -13.14 2.83 7.07
N GLU A 4 -12.64 3.81 6.34
CA GLU A 4 -11.86 4.90 6.90
C GLU A 4 -12.78 6.08 7.22
N CYS A 5 -12.45 6.85 8.27
CA CYS A 5 -13.19 8.03 8.63
C CYS A 5 -12.85 9.20 7.69
N ALA A 6 -13.85 10.01 7.36
CA ALA A 6 -13.65 11.35 6.80
C ALA A 6 -13.56 12.36 7.96
N VAL A 7 -12.58 13.27 7.91
CA VAL A 7 -12.38 14.29 8.96
C VAL A 7 -13.64 15.14 9.19
N GLU A 8 -14.33 15.48 8.09
CA GLU A 8 -15.52 16.33 8.11
C GLU A 8 -16.74 15.69 8.78
N SER A 9 -16.75 14.36 8.91
CA SER A 9 -17.89 13.60 9.45
C SER A 9 -17.58 12.92 10.78
N CYS A 10 -16.31 12.77 11.13
CA CYS A 10 -15.90 12.10 12.34
C CYS A 10 -15.94 13.08 13.54
N PRO A 11 -16.65 12.77 14.63
CA PRO A 11 -16.64 13.61 15.84
C PRO A 11 -15.24 13.78 16.47
N CYS A 12 -14.30 12.89 16.14
CA CYS A 12 -12.92 12.98 16.59
C CYS A 12 -12.11 14.06 15.84
N GLY A 13 -12.60 14.53 14.69
CA GLY A 13 -11.89 15.47 13.80
C GLY A 13 -10.49 14.98 13.45
N ASP A 14 -9.50 15.88 13.52
CA ASP A 14 -8.10 15.56 13.23
C ASP A 14 -7.44 14.59 14.21
N ARG A 15 -8.05 14.33 15.37
CA ARG A 15 -7.55 13.34 16.34
C ARG A 15 -7.96 11.91 15.99
N CYS A 16 -8.74 11.70 14.93
CA CYS A 16 -9.16 10.37 14.53
C CYS A 16 -7.97 9.52 14.05
N SER A 17 -7.73 8.38 14.71
CA SER A 17 -6.72 7.41 14.31
C SER A 17 -7.16 6.51 13.15
N ASN A 18 -8.44 6.49 12.79
CA ASN A 18 -8.97 5.72 11.65
C ASN A 18 -8.89 6.52 10.34
N ARG A 19 -7.71 7.08 10.06
CA ARG A 19 -7.38 7.91 8.89
C ARG A 19 -5.99 7.60 8.32
N GLN A 20 -5.49 6.39 8.56
CA GLN A 20 -4.10 6.00 8.29
C GLN A 20 -3.77 5.90 6.80
N LEU A 21 -4.72 5.56 5.92
CA LEU A 21 -4.49 5.55 4.46
C LEU A 21 -4.45 6.98 3.92
N GLN A 22 -5.36 7.86 4.39
CA GLN A 22 -5.36 9.28 4.03
C GLN A 22 -4.09 10.03 4.49
N GLN A 23 -3.55 9.67 5.65
CA GLN A 23 -2.35 10.31 6.22
C GLN A 23 -1.04 9.68 5.71
N GLY A 24 -1.11 8.48 5.15
CA GLY A 24 0.04 7.68 4.74
C GLY A 24 0.72 6.96 5.92
N THR A 25 1.54 5.96 5.58
CA THR A 25 2.35 5.23 6.55
C THR A 25 3.70 5.90 6.79
N THR A 26 4.19 5.87 8.03
CA THR A 26 5.53 6.35 8.41
C THR A 26 6.52 5.20 8.62
N LEU A 27 6.14 3.98 8.23
CA LEU A 27 6.96 2.80 8.43
C LEU A 27 8.29 2.90 7.69
N LYS A 28 9.38 2.60 8.40
CA LYS A 28 10.72 2.51 7.81
C LYS A 28 10.88 1.17 7.11
N THR A 29 10.99 1.21 5.79
CA THR A 29 11.23 0.03 4.95
C THR A 29 12.46 0.22 4.06
N ALA A 30 13.02 -0.89 3.58
CA ALA A 30 14.08 -0.88 2.57
C ALA A 30 13.84 -1.96 1.52
N GLY A 31 14.27 -1.67 0.29
CA GLY A 31 14.41 -2.68 -0.76
C GLY A 31 15.78 -3.36 -0.64
N ILE A 32 15.81 -4.69 -0.60
CA ILE A 32 17.03 -5.48 -0.58
C ILE A 32 17.02 -6.49 -1.72
N ASP A 33 18.19 -6.75 -2.30
CA ASP A 33 18.35 -7.84 -3.27
C ASP A 33 18.36 -9.20 -2.54
N CYS A 34 17.36 -10.03 -2.83
CA CYS A 34 17.18 -11.38 -2.31
C CYS A 34 17.53 -12.46 -3.34
N GLY A 35 18.37 -12.16 -4.33
CA GLY A 35 18.88 -13.09 -5.32
C GLY A 35 17.78 -13.63 -6.23
N LEU A 36 17.46 -14.93 -6.12
CA LEU A 36 16.45 -15.58 -6.97
C LEU A 36 15.06 -14.95 -6.86
N LYS A 37 14.77 -14.27 -5.75
CA LYS A 37 13.48 -13.61 -5.52
C LYS A 37 13.43 -12.17 -6.04
N GLY A 38 14.57 -11.63 -6.50
CA GLY A 38 14.70 -10.23 -6.89
C GLY A 38 14.70 -9.31 -5.66
N VAL A 39 14.17 -8.09 -5.83
CA VAL A 39 14.15 -7.09 -4.77
C VAL A 39 12.95 -7.31 -3.85
N GLU A 40 13.21 -7.52 -2.56
CA GLU A 40 12.18 -7.63 -1.52
C GLU A 40 12.15 -6.40 -0.62
N ILE A 41 10.99 -6.14 -0.03
CA ILE A 41 10.79 -5.05 0.94
C ILE A 41 10.91 -5.63 2.35
N ILE A 42 11.83 -5.09 3.15
CA ILE A 42 11.98 -5.42 4.57
C ILE A 42 11.55 -4.27 5.47
N ALA A 43 11.09 -4.60 6.68
CA ALA A 43 10.88 -3.62 7.75
C ALA A 43 12.20 -3.34 8.48
N LEU A 44 12.52 -2.07 8.71
CA LEU A 44 13.69 -1.63 9.48
C LEU A 44 13.33 -1.30 10.94
N GLU A 45 12.09 -1.57 11.34
CA GLU A 45 11.58 -1.35 12.68
C GLU A 45 10.56 -2.42 13.08
N TYR A 46 10.31 -2.54 14.38
CA TYR A 46 9.25 -3.41 14.89
C TYR A 46 7.87 -2.89 14.46
N ILE A 47 7.02 -3.79 13.98
CA ILE A 47 5.64 -3.51 13.60
C ILE A 47 4.74 -4.21 14.61
N ALA A 48 4.04 -3.41 15.42
CA ALA A 48 3.05 -3.94 16.33
C ALA A 48 1.87 -4.56 15.56
N GLU A 49 1.18 -5.51 16.19
CA GLU A 49 -0.05 -6.09 15.63
C GLU A 49 -1.06 -4.99 15.30
N GLU A 50 -1.86 -5.21 14.25
CA GLU A 50 -2.91 -4.30 13.78
C GLU A 50 -2.45 -2.93 13.22
N ARG A 51 -1.14 -2.70 13.09
CA ARG A 51 -0.60 -1.48 12.44
C ARG A 51 -0.76 -1.54 10.91
N LEU A 52 -1.13 -0.42 10.29
CA LEU A 52 -1.11 -0.29 8.83
C LEU A 52 0.34 -0.38 8.31
N VAL A 53 0.61 -1.34 7.41
CA VAL A 53 1.95 -1.53 6.83
C VAL A 53 2.20 -0.61 5.63
N GLY A 54 1.23 -0.53 4.72
CA GLY A 54 1.32 0.27 3.52
C GLY A 54 0.10 0.04 2.65
N GLU A 55 0.01 0.82 1.58
CA GLU A 55 -1.05 0.73 0.59
C GLU A 55 -0.47 0.23 -0.74
N TYR A 56 -1.15 -0.73 -1.37
CA TYR A 56 -0.81 -1.14 -2.72
C TYR A 56 -1.43 -0.15 -3.71
N VAL A 57 -0.68 0.88 -4.08
CA VAL A 57 -1.09 1.91 -5.04
C VAL A 57 -0.46 1.66 -6.39
N ALA A 58 -1.22 1.88 -7.45
CA ALA A 58 -0.78 1.71 -8.83
C ALA A 58 -1.75 2.41 -9.80
N GLU A 59 -1.45 2.32 -11.08
CA GLU A 59 -2.36 2.70 -12.14
C GLU A 59 -3.65 1.85 -12.12
N LEU A 60 -4.79 2.50 -12.32
CA LEU A 60 -6.06 1.81 -12.53
C LEU A 60 -6.23 1.49 -14.01
N LEU A 61 -6.23 0.20 -14.33
CA LEU A 61 -6.36 -0.29 -15.70
C LEU A 61 -7.72 -0.91 -15.94
N GLY A 62 -8.29 -0.61 -17.11
CA GLY A 62 -9.42 -1.38 -17.62
C GLY A 62 -9.00 -2.80 -18.01
N ARG A 63 -9.94 -3.74 -18.00
CA ARG A 63 -9.65 -5.17 -18.30
C ARG A 63 -8.91 -5.37 -19.64
N ARG A 64 -9.35 -4.66 -20.69
CA ARG A 64 -8.74 -4.77 -22.03
C ARG A 64 -7.29 -4.29 -22.03
N GLU A 65 -7.02 -3.18 -21.34
CA GLU A 65 -5.68 -2.61 -21.25
C GLU A 65 -4.74 -3.51 -20.45
N ALA A 66 -5.20 -4.01 -19.29
CA ALA A 66 -4.45 -4.98 -18.49
C ALA A 66 -4.09 -6.23 -19.30
N GLN A 67 -5.01 -6.75 -20.12
CA GLN A 67 -4.76 -7.92 -20.96
C GLN A 67 -3.75 -7.64 -22.08
N LEU A 68 -3.80 -6.47 -22.72
CA LEU A 68 -2.85 -6.07 -23.76
C LEU A 68 -1.44 -5.92 -23.18
N ARG A 69 -1.30 -5.18 -22.06
CA ARG A 69 -0.01 -5.02 -21.37
C ARG A 69 0.56 -6.37 -20.90
N SER A 70 -0.29 -7.26 -20.36
CA SER A 70 0.15 -8.60 -19.96
C SER A 70 0.67 -9.45 -21.12
N LYS A 71 0.17 -9.25 -22.35
CA LYS A 71 0.69 -9.96 -23.54
C LYS A 71 1.99 -9.35 -24.03
N LEU A 72 2.10 -8.02 -24.00
CA LEU A 72 3.30 -7.30 -24.41
C LEU A 72 4.49 -7.68 -23.53
N TYR A 73 4.33 -7.64 -22.19
CA TYR A 73 5.42 -7.89 -21.24
C TYR A 73 5.64 -9.36 -20.86
N ARG A 74 4.82 -10.31 -21.34
CA ARG A 74 5.04 -11.75 -21.12
C ARG A 74 6.06 -12.35 -22.10
N CYS A 75 6.30 -11.67 -23.22
CA CYS A 75 7.23 -12.12 -24.24
C CYS A 75 8.65 -11.57 -24.06
N GLU A 76 8.92 -10.87 -22.95
CA GLU A 76 10.26 -10.50 -22.48
C GLU A 76 10.79 -11.54 -21.48
#